data_AF-A0A1B2EG03-F1
#
_entry.id   AF-A0A1B2EG03-F1
#
_cell.length_a   1.000
_cell.length_b   1.000
_cell.length_c   1.000
_cell.angle_alpha   90.00
_cell.angle_beta   90.00
_cell.angle_gamma   90.00
#
_symmetry.space_group_name_H-M   'P 1'
#
loop_
_entity.id
_entity.type
_entity.pdbx_description
1 polymer ?
#
loop_
_entity_poly.entity_id
_entity_poly.type
_entity_poly.pdbx_seq_one_letter_code
_entity_poly.pdbx_strand_id
1 'polypeptide(L)'
;MSNYMCKAPGCCERAATRYGVYCNAHRSRQRRHGEANQDAISKADLKIYEQLVHDRIGKNKNKAIWQQLKARWGVIVQEAQEALEQSRKGTPMPSWKRTVAVELVKLSNTVEAEAVINTVLAIYLLQDHEPRKIKSDRAFRTQMVRRVRGLTKQNAGTWRDSSSGKTKIAYRELNAKAVDALSHKLVMAFGPTGVTIADLEKRDHERKQMELIEHNQALGDLQ
;
A
#
# COMPACT_ATOMS: atom_id res chain seq x y z
N MET A 1 1.79 -3.27 -42.36
CA MET A 1 1.10 -2.68 -41.19
C MET A 1 1.73 -3.23 -39.92
N SER A 2 2.50 -2.44 -39.17
CA SER A 2 3.03 -2.90 -37.89
C SER A 2 1.89 -2.97 -36.87
N ASN A 3 1.49 -4.18 -36.48
CA ASN A 3 0.53 -4.40 -35.39
C ASN A 3 1.22 -4.05 -34.07
N TYR A 4 0.92 -2.88 -33.51
CA TYR A 4 1.39 -2.49 -32.18
C TYR A 4 0.62 -3.30 -31.14
N MET A 5 1.21 -4.43 -30.70
CA MET A 5 0.59 -5.33 -29.73
C MET A 5 0.92 -4.90 -28.30
N CYS A 6 0.00 -5.16 -27.38
CA CYS A 6 0.21 -4.94 -25.96
C CYS A 6 1.37 -5.82 -25.45
N LYS A 7 2.34 -5.25 -24.74
CA LYS A 7 3.48 -6.00 -24.17
C LYS A 7 3.17 -6.71 -22.84
N ALA A 8 1.91 -6.72 -22.40
CA ALA A 8 1.54 -7.39 -21.15
C ALA A 8 1.54 -8.91 -21.39
N PRO A 9 2.14 -9.73 -20.50
CA PRO A 9 2.19 -11.18 -20.67
C PRO A 9 0.79 -11.78 -20.87
N GLY A 10 0.62 -12.59 -21.90
CA GLY A 10 -0.66 -13.23 -22.22
C GLY A 10 -1.73 -12.31 -22.84
N CYS A 11 -1.40 -11.07 -23.20
CA CYS A 11 -2.35 -10.15 -23.82
C CYS A 11 -2.25 -10.17 -25.35
N CYS A 12 -3.38 -10.42 -26.02
CA CYS A 12 -3.49 -10.38 -27.48
C CYS A 12 -4.14 -9.08 -28.00
N GLU A 13 -4.37 -8.09 -27.14
CA GLU A 13 -4.97 -6.82 -27.53
C GLU A 13 -3.96 -5.89 -28.19
N ARG A 14 -4.47 -4.98 -29.02
CA ARG A 14 -3.65 -3.88 -29.58
C ARG A 14 -3.29 -2.86 -28.50
N ALA A 15 -2.11 -2.28 -28.63
CA ALA A 15 -1.71 -1.13 -27.84
C ALA A 15 -2.69 0.03 -28.06
N ALA A 16 -2.90 0.83 -27.00
CA ALA A 16 -3.90 1.90 -27.01
C ALA A 16 -3.59 3.00 -28.03
N THR A 17 -2.32 3.19 -28.38
CA THR A 17 -1.85 4.16 -29.35
C THR A 17 -0.72 3.57 -30.18
N ARG A 18 -0.42 4.20 -31.33
CA ARG A 18 0.68 3.81 -32.22
C ARG A 18 2.04 3.69 -31.52
N TYR A 19 2.29 4.53 -30.51
CA TYR A 19 3.54 4.54 -29.73
C TYR A 19 3.33 3.97 -28.32
N GLY A 20 2.18 3.35 -28.06
CA GLY A 20 1.81 2.82 -26.76
C GLY A 20 2.46 1.45 -26.51
N VAL A 21 2.81 1.19 -25.25
CA VAL A 21 3.34 -0.11 -24.83
C VAL A 21 2.22 -1.08 -24.46
N TYR A 22 1.10 -0.56 -23.96
CA TYR A 22 0.01 -1.33 -23.40
C TYR A 22 -1.34 -0.95 -24.02
N CYS A 23 -2.28 -1.91 -24.03
CA CYS A 23 -3.69 -1.64 -24.31
C CYS A 23 -4.30 -0.73 -23.22
N ASN A 24 -5.52 -0.21 -23.45
CA ASN A 24 -6.16 0.70 -22.49
C ASN A 24 -6.35 0.08 -21.10
N ALA A 25 -6.70 -1.21 -21.04
CA ALA A 25 -6.87 -1.93 -19.79
C ALA A 25 -5.56 -2.03 -18.99
N HIS A 26 -4.48 -2.50 -19.63
CA HIS A 26 -3.18 -2.65 -18.99
C HIS A 26 -2.52 -1.32 -18.65
N ARG A 27 -2.72 -0.27 -19.46
CA ARG A 27 -2.28 1.09 -19.14
C ARG A 27 -3.01 1.63 -17.90
N SER A 28 -4.32 1.41 -17.81
CA SER A 28 -5.11 1.80 -16.63
C SER A 28 -4.68 1.02 -15.39
N ARG A 29 -4.46 -0.30 -15.53
CA ARG A 29 -3.98 -1.17 -14.46
C ARG A 29 -2.60 -0.74 -13.95
N GLN A 30 -1.65 -0.51 -14.84
CA GLN A 30 -0.31 0.00 -14.48
C GLN A 30 -0.40 1.34 -13.72
N ARG A 31 -1.27 2.25 -14.14
CA ARG A 31 -1.48 3.54 -13.47
C ARG A 31 -2.08 3.38 -12.07
N ARG A 32 -3.03 2.45 -11.88
CA ARG A 32 -3.76 2.23 -10.62
C ARG A 32 -3.03 1.34 -9.62
N HIS A 33 -2.23 0.41 -10.12
CA HIS A 33 -1.69 -0.71 -9.36
C HIS A 33 -0.16 -0.78 -9.41
N GLY A 34 0.50 0.05 -10.22
CA GLY A 34 1.95 0.17 -10.31
C GLY A 34 2.58 -0.71 -11.40
N GLU A 35 1.93 -1.81 -11.77
CA GLU A 35 2.38 -2.72 -12.83
C GLU A 35 1.22 -3.16 -13.72
N ALA A 36 1.51 -3.44 -15.00
CA ALA A 36 0.49 -3.82 -15.96
C ALA A 36 -0.25 -5.11 -15.58
N ASN A 37 0.42 -6.08 -14.95
CA ASN A 37 -0.18 -7.35 -14.52
C ASN A 37 -0.41 -7.44 -12.99
N GLN A 38 -0.31 -6.32 -12.27
CA GLN A 38 -0.58 -6.29 -10.84
C GLN A 38 -2.10 -6.29 -10.57
N ASP A 39 -2.55 -7.22 -9.75
CA ASP A 39 -3.91 -7.22 -9.22
C ASP A 39 -4.04 -6.30 -8.00
N ALA A 40 -5.27 -5.88 -7.69
CA ALA A 40 -5.51 -5.03 -6.54
C ALA A 40 -5.31 -5.81 -5.24
N ILE A 41 -4.47 -5.30 -4.33
CA ILE A 41 -4.43 -5.82 -2.96
C ILE A 41 -5.72 -5.36 -2.25
N SER A 42 -6.54 -6.33 -1.86
CA SER A 42 -7.82 -6.08 -1.20
C SER A 42 -7.65 -5.88 0.31
N LYS A 43 -8.75 -5.52 0.99
CA LYS A 43 -8.75 -5.48 2.46
C LYS A 43 -8.69 -6.90 3.04
N ALA A 44 -9.29 -7.87 2.35
CA ALA A 44 -9.27 -9.26 2.76
C ALA A 44 -7.87 -9.83 2.72
N ASP A 45 -7.09 -9.52 1.68
CA ASP A 45 -5.69 -9.94 1.55
C ASP A 45 -4.83 -9.48 2.73
N LEU A 46 -5.06 -8.26 3.22
CA LEU A 46 -4.29 -7.70 4.34
C LEU A 46 -4.77 -8.10 5.72
N LYS A 47 -5.98 -8.66 5.86
CA LYS A 47 -6.61 -8.86 7.17
C LYS A 47 -5.73 -9.65 8.13
N ILE A 48 -5.14 -10.74 7.67
CA ILE A 48 -4.28 -11.61 8.49
C ILE A 48 -3.01 -10.85 8.89
N TYR A 49 -2.39 -10.14 7.95
CA TYR A 49 -1.16 -9.40 8.20
C TYR A 49 -1.37 -8.19 9.12
N GLU A 50 -2.49 -7.49 9.00
CA GLU A 50 -2.87 -6.42 9.94
C GLU A 50 -3.03 -6.98 11.36
N GLN A 51 -3.61 -8.19 11.50
CA GLN A 51 -3.71 -8.87 12.80
C GLN A 51 -2.33 -9.26 13.35
N LEU A 52 -1.45 -9.84 12.52
CA LEU A 52 -0.09 -10.21 12.94
C LEU A 52 0.70 -8.99 13.45
N VAL A 53 0.62 -7.86 12.73
CA VAL A 53 1.23 -6.60 13.18
C VAL A 53 0.60 -6.13 14.49
N HIS A 54 -0.72 -6.17 14.61
CA HIS A 54 -1.41 -5.77 15.84
C HIS A 54 -0.97 -6.64 17.04
N ASP A 55 -0.88 -7.95 16.88
CA ASP A 55 -0.44 -8.87 17.93
C ASP A 55 1.04 -8.63 18.29
N ARG A 56 1.89 -8.34 17.29
CA ARG A 56 3.30 -7.99 17.47
C ARG A 56 3.46 -6.72 18.31
N ILE A 57 2.68 -5.69 17.98
CA ILE A 57 2.59 -4.44 18.75
C ILE A 57 2.09 -4.76 20.16
N GLY A 58 1.06 -5.60 20.25
CA GLY A 58 0.44 -6.05 21.49
C GLY A 58 1.41 -6.63 22.50
N LYS A 59 2.27 -7.55 22.05
CA LYS A 59 3.32 -8.18 22.85
C LYS A 59 4.41 -7.21 23.31
N ASN A 60 4.53 -6.06 22.63
CA ASN A 60 5.63 -5.12 22.79
C ASN A 60 5.15 -3.69 23.09
N LYS A 61 3.92 -3.50 23.61
CA LYS A 61 3.26 -2.18 23.73
C LYS A 61 4.10 -1.13 24.45
N ASN A 62 4.90 -1.53 25.44
CA ASN A 62 5.73 -0.63 26.24
C ASN A 62 7.09 -0.31 25.62
N LYS A 63 7.39 -0.80 24.40
CA LYS A 63 8.67 -0.54 23.75
C LYS A 63 8.69 0.82 23.06
N ALA A 64 9.81 1.53 23.22
CA ALA A 64 10.07 2.84 22.62
C ALA A 64 9.85 2.89 21.10
N ILE A 65 10.00 1.75 20.40
CA ILE A 65 9.83 1.70 18.94
C ILE A 65 8.45 2.17 18.48
N TRP A 66 7.37 1.86 19.19
CA TRP A 66 6.02 2.25 18.76
C TRP A 66 5.77 3.75 18.91
N GLN A 67 6.29 4.33 20.00
CA GLN A 67 6.29 5.78 20.18
C GLN A 67 7.12 6.46 19.08
N GLN A 68 8.26 5.88 18.69
CA GLN A 68 9.07 6.38 17.57
C GLN A 68 8.32 6.31 16.23
N LEU A 69 7.57 5.25 15.93
CA LEU A 69 6.77 5.19 14.69
C LEU A 69 5.66 6.23 14.69
N LYS A 70 4.95 6.41 15.82
CA LYS A 70 3.94 7.46 15.97
C LYS A 70 4.55 8.85 15.81
N ALA A 71 5.73 9.09 16.38
CA ALA A 71 6.46 10.34 16.21
C ALA A 71 6.86 10.58 14.74
N ARG A 72 7.38 9.56 14.04
CA ARG A 72 7.71 9.65 12.60
C ARG A 72 6.48 9.94 11.74
N TRP A 73 5.33 9.36 12.06
CA TRP A 73 4.07 9.73 11.42
C TRP A 73 3.73 11.21 11.67
N GLY A 74 3.87 11.66 12.92
CA GLY A 74 3.67 13.06 13.30
C GLY A 74 4.52 14.03 12.48
N VAL A 75 5.80 13.72 12.27
CA VAL A 75 6.70 14.52 11.41
C VAL A 75 6.19 14.59 9.96
N ILE A 76 5.76 13.47 9.38
CA ILE A 76 5.18 13.46 8.02
C ILE A 76 3.94 14.37 7.93
N VAL A 77 3.07 14.31 8.94
CA VAL A 77 1.85 15.12 8.99
C VAL A 77 2.17 16.59 9.17
N GLN A 78 3.10 16.93 10.05
CA GLN A 78 3.54 18.31 10.26
C GLN A 78 4.11 18.92 8.97
N GLU A 79 5.02 18.23 8.29
CA GLU A 79 5.57 18.69 7.00
C GLU A 79 4.46 18.90 5.95
N ALA A 80 3.42 18.06 5.95
CA ALA A 80 2.28 18.20 5.07
C ALA A 80 1.43 19.43 5.41
N GLN A 81 1.19 19.69 6.70
CA GLN A 81 0.47 20.88 7.16
C GLN A 81 1.22 22.16 6.78
N GLU A 82 2.52 22.21 7.04
CA GLU A 82 3.40 23.33 6.66
C GLU A 82 3.38 23.59 5.15
N ALA A 83 3.44 22.53 4.34
CA ALA A 83 3.37 22.64 2.89
C ALA A 83 2.01 23.20 2.41
N LEU A 84 0.90 22.86 3.07
CA LEU A 84 -0.41 23.46 2.76
C LEU A 84 -0.51 24.91 3.21
N GLU A 85 0.08 25.26 4.35
CA GLU A 85 0.12 26.63 4.84
C GLU A 85 0.91 27.54 3.88
N GLN A 86 2.09 27.10 3.43
CA GLN A 86 2.87 27.78 2.40
C GLN A 86 2.05 27.99 1.12
N SER A 87 1.32 26.94 0.70
CA SER A 87 0.44 27.05 -0.48
C SER A 87 -0.69 28.07 -0.30
N ARG A 88 -1.26 28.17 0.91
CA ARG A 88 -2.31 29.16 1.23
C ARG A 88 -1.77 30.59 1.26
N LYS A 89 -0.52 30.77 1.67
CA LYS A 89 0.21 32.05 1.61
C LYS A 89 0.62 32.45 0.18
N GLY A 90 0.30 31.65 -0.83
CA GLY A 90 0.58 31.96 -2.23
C GLY A 90 1.97 31.53 -2.71
N THR A 91 2.74 30.78 -1.90
CA THR A 91 4.05 30.28 -2.33
C THR A 91 3.90 29.29 -3.49
N PRO A 92 4.58 29.52 -4.64
CA PRO A 92 4.53 28.60 -5.77
C PRO A 92 5.03 27.20 -5.37
N MET A 93 4.28 26.16 -5.75
CA MET A 93 4.68 24.78 -5.48
C MET A 93 4.22 23.82 -6.58
N PRO A 94 4.94 22.72 -6.82
CA PRO A 94 4.50 21.68 -7.74
C PRO A 94 3.15 21.08 -7.33
N SER A 95 2.25 20.88 -8.31
CA SER A 95 0.89 20.38 -8.06
C SER A 95 0.84 19.02 -7.35
N TRP A 96 1.78 18.12 -7.65
CA TRP A 96 1.91 16.82 -6.98
C TRP A 96 2.28 16.97 -5.50
N LYS A 97 3.12 17.95 -5.13
CA LYS A 97 3.52 18.21 -3.74
C LYS A 97 2.31 18.67 -2.94
N ARG A 98 1.53 19.60 -3.48
CA ARG A 98 0.25 20.04 -2.89
C ARG A 98 -0.71 18.86 -2.74
N THR A 99 -0.84 18.01 -3.77
CA THR A 99 -1.74 16.86 -3.75
C THR A 99 -1.37 15.88 -2.62
N VAL A 100 -0.09 15.56 -2.46
CA VAL A 100 0.41 14.69 -1.37
C VAL A 100 0.11 15.30 -0.01
N ALA A 101 0.36 16.61 0.16
CA ALA A 101 0.10 17.29 1.41
C ALA A 101 -1.39 17.28 1.79
N VAL A 102 -2.29 17.53 0.83
CA VAL A 102 -3.75 17.41 1.04
C VAL A 102 -4.12 16.00 1.47
N GLU A 103 -3.61 14.98 0.80
CA GLU A 103 -3.92 13.57 1.11
C GLU A 103 -3.45 13.16 2.51
N LEU A 104 -2.25 13.59 2.92
CA LEU A 104 -1.69 13.28 4.25
C LEU A 104 -2.45 13.97 5.38
N VAL A 105 -2.74 15.28 5.25
CA VAL A 105 -3.53 16.02 6.26
C VAL A 105 -4.95 15.46 6.39
N LYS A 106 -5.54 15.06 5.27
CA LYS A 106 -6.84 14.42 5.26
C LYS A 106 -6.86 13.06 5.96
N LEU A 107 -5.82 12.26 5.74
CA LEU A 107 -5.63 11.00 6.45
C LEU A 107 -5.45 11.24 7.94
N SER A 108 -4.59 12.17 8.36
CA SER A 108 -4.35 12.45 9.78
C SER A 108 -5.60 12.94 10.52
N ASN A 109 -6.50 13.64 9.84
CA ASN A 109 -7.73 14.14 10.43
C ASN A 109 -8.83 13.08 10.57
N THR A 110 -8.69 11.92 9.91
CA THR A 110 -9.77 10.91 9.83
C THR A 110 -9.36 9.52 10.25
N VAL A 111 -8.06 9.25 10.39
CA VAL A 111 -7.51 7.93 10.62
C VAL A 111 -6.45 8.03 11.70
N GLU A 112 -6.57 7.18 12.71
CA GLU A 112 -5.57 7.04 13.76
C GLU A 112 -4.21 6.64 13.18
N ALA A 113 -3.13 7.21 13.73
CA ALA A 113 -1.76 6.92 13.31
C ALA A 113 -1.46 5.42 13.31
N GLU A 114 -2.00 4.70 14.30
CA GLU A 114 -1.83 3.25 14.44
C GLU A 114 -2.41 2.47 13.26
N ALA A 115 -3.56 2.86 12.73
CA ALA A 115 -4.14 2.19 11.57
C ALA A 115 -3.26 2.39 10.32
N VAL A 116 -2.69 3.58 10.13
CA VAL A 116 -1.75 3.86 9.02
C VAL A 116 -0.49 3.00 9.16
N ILE A 117 0.11 2.99 10.35
CA ILE A 117 1.32 2.20 10.65
C ILE A 117 1.03 0.72 10.41
N ASN A 118 -0.06 0.18 10.96
CA ASN A 118 -0.42 -1.22 10.82
C ASN A 118 -0.60 -1.62 9.36
N THR A 119 -1.32 -0.83 8.57
CA THR A 119 -1.52 -1.12 7.14
C THR A 119 -0.20 -1.08 6.35
N VAL A 120 0.73 -0.16 6.66
CA VAL A 120 2.05 -0.12 6.00
C VAL A 120 2.87 -1.36 6.35
N LEU A 121 2.97 -1.69 7.64
CA LEU A 121 3.73 -2.87 8.09
C LEU A 121 3.11 -4.18 7.58
N ALA A 122 1.77 -4.25 7.51
CA ALA A 122 1.07 -5.40 6.95
C ALA A 122 1.37 -5.63 5.46
N ILE A 123 1.61 -4.55 4.69
CA ILE A 123 2.05 -4.66 3.29
C ILE A 123 3.48 -5.24 3.19
N TYR A 124 4.37 -4.92 4.13
CA TYR A 124 5.69 -5.57 4.20
C TYR A 124 5.58 -7.06 4.52
N LEU A 125 4.74 -7.44 5.48
CA LEU A 125 4.48 -8.86 5.78
C LEU A 125 3.89 -9.61 4.59
N LEU A 126 2.91 -9.00 3.88
CA LEU A 126 2.33 -9.58 2.67
C LEU A 126 3.41 -9.81 1.60
N GLN A 127 4.33 -8.87 1.41
CA GLN A 127 5.41 -9.01 0.44
C GLN A 127 6.33 -10.20 0.76
N ASP A 128 6.66 -10.38 2.04
CA ASP A 128 7.55 -11.46 2.48
C ASP A 128 6.87 -12.83 2.40
N HIS A 129 5.64 -12.95 2.89
CA HIS A 129 4.90 -14.22 2.92
C HIS A 129 4.30 -14.62 1.57
N GLU A 130 3.84 -13.65 0.77
CA GLU A 130 3.19 -13.88 -0.52
C GLU A 130 3.84 -13.03 -1.65
N PRO A 131 5.14 -13.22 -1.94
CA PRO A 131 5.85 -12.38 -2.91
C PRO A 131 5.22 -12.40 -4.31
N ARG A 132 4.53 -13.50 -4.67
CA ARG A 132 3.82 -13.63 -5.96
C ARG A 132 2.66 -12.64 -6.12
N LYS A 133 2.10 -12.11 -5.03
CA LYS A 133 1.03 -11.10 -5.07
C LYS A 133 1.54 -9.71 -5.45
N ILE A 134 2.84 -9.45 -5.38
CA ILE A 134 3.44 -8.14 -5.68
C ILE A 134 4.43 -8.30 -6.84
N LYS A 135 4.10 -7.73 -8.00
CA LYS A 135 4.83 -7.97 -9.25
C LYS A 135 6.13 -7.17 -9.41
N SER A 136 6.25 -6.05 -8.72
CA SER A 136 7.43 -5.17 -8.79
C SER A 136 7.46 -4.19 -7.60
N ASP A 137 8.61 -3.55 -7.36
CA ASP A 137 8.74 -2.49 -6.34
C ASP A 137 7.78 -1.33 -6.58
N ARG A 138 7.50 -1.02 -7.84
CA ARG A 138 6.51 0.00 -8.20
C ARG A 138 5.11 -0.44 -7.83
N ALA A 139 4.77 -1.71 -8.04
CA ALA A 139 3.52 -2.29 -7.58
C ALA A 139 3.42 -2.26 -6.05
N PHE A 140 4.48 -2.65 -5.33
CA PHE A 140 4.56 -2.55 -3.87
C PHE A 140 4.20 -1.15 -3.38
N ARG A 141 4.93 -0.14 -3.87
CA ARG A 141 4.75 1.28 -3.49
C ARG A 141 3.35 1.78 -3.81
N THR A 142 2.84 1.44 -5.00
CA THR A 142 1.50 1.88 -5.44
C THR A 142 0.39 1.25 -4.60
N GLN A 143 0.49 -0.05 -4.31
CA GLN A 143 -0.50 -0.74 -3.50
C GLN A 143 -0.45 -0.26 -2.05
N MET A 144 0.72 -0.03 -1.47
CA MET A 144 0.86 0.56 -0.13
C MET A 144 0.12 1.91 -0.05
N VAL A 145 0.37 2.82 -0.99
CA VAL A 145 -0.32 4.12 -1.06
C VAL A 145 -1.83 3.93 -1.21
N ARG A 146 -2.26 3.02 -2.09
CA ARG A 146 -3.69 2.74 -2.32
C ARG A 146 -4.37 2.22 -1.06
N ARG A 147 -3.71 1.33 -0.31
CA ARG A 147 -4.24 0.74 0.92
C ARG A 147 -4.33 1.77 2.05
N VAL A 148 -3.29 2.57 2.25
CA VAL A 148 -3.29 3.68 3.23
C VAL A 148 -4.38 4.70 2.90
N ARG A 149 -4.47 5.15 1.64
CA ARG A 149 -5.53 6.09 1.21
C ARG A 149 -6.93 5.52 1.32
N GLY A 150 -7.06 4.19 1.25
CA GLY A 150 -8.30 3.46 1.41
C GLY A 150 -8.81 3.38 2.85
N LEU A 151 -8.02 3.82 3.84
CA LEU A 151 -8.44 3.88 5.25
C LEU A 151 -9.49 4.96 5.50
N THR A 152 -9.55 5.99 4.64
CA THR A 152 -10.55 7.06 4.73
C THR A 152 -11.52 7.05 3.55
N LYS A 153 -12.80 7.24 3.85
CA LYS A 153 -13.85 7.38 2.82
C LYS A 153 -13.84 8.75 2.15
N GLN A 154 -13.16 9.74 2.74
CA GLN A 154 -13.19 11.09 2.18
C GLN A 154 -12.50 11.19 0.81
N ASN A 155 -11.65 10.22 0.43
CA ASN A 155 -10.98 10.15 -0.88
C ASN A 155 -11.89 9.67 -2.03
N ALA A 156 -13.14 9.34 -1.70
CA ALA A 156 -14.12 8.85 -2.63
C ALA A 156 -15.04 10.00 -3.07
N GLY A 157 -15.08 10.27 -4.37
CA GLY A 157 -16.16 11.03 -4.99
C GLY A 157 -17.34 10.11 -5.26
N THR A 158 -18.53 10.67 -5.34
CA THR A 158 -19.74 9.98 -5.79
C THR A 158 -20.14 10.51 -7.16
N TRP A 159 -20.58 9.62 -8.04
CA TRP A 159 -21.24 9.99 -9.28
C TRP A 159 -22.44 9.07 -9.50
N ARG A 160 -23.48 9.59 -10.13
CA ARG A 160 -24.69 8.84 -10.40
C ARG A 160 -24.59 8.25 -11.79
N ASP A 161 -24.71 6.94 -11.89
CA ASP A 161 -24.72 6.26 -13.18
C ASP A 161 -26.02 6.58 -13.91
N SER A 162 -25.91 7.24 -15.07
CA SER A 162 -27.08 7.63 -15.87
C SER A 162 -27.86 6.42 -16.40
N SER A 163 -27.20 5.28 -16.57
CA SER A 163 -27.82 4.05 -17.10
C SER A 163 -28.55 3.24 -16.03
N SER A 164 -28.01 3.20 -14.80
CA SER A 164 -28.54 2.35 -13.73
C SER A 164 -29.19 3.12 -12.58
N GLY A 165 -29.09 4.46 -12.56
CA GLY A 165 -29.59 5.34 -11.50
C GLY A 165 -28.85 5.21 -10.16
N LYS A 166 -27.92 4.25 -10.04
CA LYS A 166 -27.18 3.94 -8.81
C LYS A 166 -26.03 4.91 -8.60
N THR A 167 -25.84 5.32 -7.34
CA THR A 167 -24.68 6.10 -6.91
C THR A 167 -23.46 5.20 -6.87
N LYS A 168 -22.48 5.48 -7.73
CA LYS A 168 -21.18 4.80 -7.74
C LYS A 168 -20.14 5.66 -7.04
N ILE A 169 -19.26 5.01 -6.29
CA ILE A 169 -18.14 5.65 -5.63
C ILE A 169 -16.91 5.54 -6.54
N ALA A 170 -16.30 6.68 -6.87
CA ALA A 170 -15.07 6.76 -7.63
C ALA A 170 -13.97 7.40 -6.76
N TYR A 171 -12.91 6.65 -6.52
CA TYR A 171 -11.73 7.17 -5.85
C TYR A 171 -10.89 7.97 -6.83
N ARG A 172 -10.51 9.19 -6.44
CA ARG A 172 -9.62 10.00 -7.27
C ARG A 172 -8.24 9.33 -7.32
N GLU A 173 -7.82 9.00 -8.54
CA GLU A 173 -6.49 8.45 -8.80
C GLU A 173 -5.44 9.54 -8.61
N LEU A 174 -4.35 9.21 -7.91
CA LEU A 174 -3.20 10.09 -7.81
C LEU A 174 -2.38 10.02 -9.10
N ASN A 175 -1.74 11.13 -9.44
CA ASN A 175 -0.71 11.09 -10.47
C ASN A 175 0.49 10.28 -9.98
N ALA A 176 1.26 9.70 -10.91
CA ALA A 176 2.38 8.81 -10.57
C ALA A 176 3.40 9.48 -9.63
N LYS A 177 3.78 10.75 -9.88
CA LYS A 177 4.70 11.49 -9.02
C LYS A 177 4.20 11.66 -7.59
N ALA A 178 2.89 11.85 -7.40
CA ALA A 178 2.28 11.95 -6.08
C ALA A 178 2.27 10.58 -5.36
N VAL A 179 2.01 9.48 -6.09
CA VAL A 179 2.15 8.12 -5.53
C VAL A 179 3.59 7.88 -5.10
N ASP A 180 4.56 8.18 -5.96
CA ASP A 180 5.98 7.99 -5.66
C ASP A 180 6.41 8.80 -4.43
N ALA A 181 6.07 10.09 -4.38
CA ALA A 181 6.40 10.97 -3.26
C ALA A 181 5.74 10.53 -1.94
N LEU A 182 4.46 10.14 -1.96
CA LEU A 182 3.78 9.67 -0.76
C LEU A 182 4.33 8.31 -0.31
N SER A 183 4.57 7.39 -1.24
CA SER A 183 5.19 6.09 -0.94
C SER A 183 6.58 6.25 -0.34
N HIS A 184 7.39 7.19 -0.86
CA HIS A 184 8.73 7.45 -0.38
C HIS A 184 8.70 7.92 1.08
N LYS A 185 7.80 8.85 1.44
CA LYS A 185 7.62 9.27 2.84
C LYS A 185 7.28 8.10 3.76
N LEU A 186 6.37 7.22 3.35
CA LEU A 186 5.98 6.03 4.13
C LEU A 186 7.14 5.04 4.27
N VAL A 187 7.89 4.76 3.19
CA VAL A 187 9.06 3.87 3.21
C VAL A 187 10.14 4.44 4.13
N MET A 188 10.43 5.74 4.06
CA MET A 188 11.45 6.36 4.92
C MET A 188 11.06 6.31 6.40
N ALA A 189 9.78 6.50 6.72
CA ALA A 189 9.32 6.44 8.10
C ALA A 189 9.26 5.02 8.66
N PHE A 190 8.72 4.07 7.89
CA PHE A 190 8.30 2.76 8.42
C PHE A 190 9.04 1.58 7.80
N GLY A 191 9.76 1.77 6.69
CA GLY A 191 10.40 0.69 5.94
C GLY A 191 11.38 -0.17 6.74
N PRO A 192 12.32 0.43 7.51
CA PRO A 192 13.23 -0.36 8.34
C PRO A 192 12.48 -1.27 9.31
N THR A 193 11.45 -0.75 9.98
CA THR A 193 10.62 -1.54 10.91
C THR A 193 9.77 -2.57 10.18
N GLY A 194 9.26 -2.26 8.99
CA GLY A 194 8.53 -3.20 8.14
C GLY A 194 9.34 -4.43 7.79
N VAL A 195 10.58 -4.23 7.32
CA VAL A 195 11.51 -5.33 7.00
C VAL A 195 11.85 -6.13 8.27
N THR A 196 12.21 -5.45 9.37
CA THR A 196 12.56 -6.15 10.61
C THR A 196 11.39 -6.98 11.16
N ILE A 197 10.16 -6.47 11.12
CA ILE A 197 9.00 -7.23 11.60
C ILE A 197 8.74 -8.44 10.71
N ALA A 198 8.89 -8.30 9.38
CA ALA A 198 8.78 -9.43 8.45
C ALA A 198 9.80 -10.52 8.75
N ASP A 199 11.08 -10.16 8.90
CA ASP A 199 12.13 -11.11 9.24
C ASP A 199 11.85 -11.85 10.55
N LEU A 200 11.36 -11.14 11.57
CA LEU A 200 11.06 -11.75 12.85
C LEU A 200 9.82 -12.65 12.80
N GLU A 201 8.78 -12.28 12.04
CA GLU A 201 7.58 -13.10 11.88
C GLU A 201 7.89 -14.39 11.10
N LYS A 202 8.73 -14.28 10.06
CA LYS A 202 9.24 -15.43 9.31
C LYS A 202 9.97 -16.41 10.22
N ARG A 203 10.90 -15.94 11.06
CA ARG A 203 11.63 -16.78 12.03
C ARG A 203 10.69 -17.45 13.03
N ASP A 204 9.69 -16.70 13.53
CA ASP A 204 8.70 -17.26 14.45
C ASP A 204 7.81 -18.32 13.78
N HIS A 205 7.50 -18.15 12.49
CA HIS A 205 6.76 -19.13 11.70
C HIS A 205 7.59 -20.40 11.47
N GLU A 206 8.84 -20.25 11.04
CA GLU A 206 9.78 -21.37 10.83
C GLU A 206 9.98 -22.18 12.12
N ARG A 207 10.16 -21.51 13.27
CA ARG A 207 10.28 -22.20 14.57
C ARG A 207 9.04 -23.02 14.91
N LYS A 208 7.83 -22.45 14.74
CA LYS A 208 6.58 -23.18 15.00
C LYS A 208 6.39 -24.38 14.07
N GLN A 209 6.84 -24.28 12.81
CA GLN A 209 6.78 -25.41 11.88
C GLN A 209 7.72 -26.54 12.32
N MET A 210 8.93 -26.21 12.78
CA MET A 210 9.86 -27.21 13.32
C MET A 210 9.30 -27.89 14.57
N GLU A 211 8.80 -27.13 15.53
CA GLU A 211 8.16 -27.67 16.75
C GLU A 211 6.98 -28.61 16.41
N LEU A 212 6.18 -28.27 15.39
CA LEU A 212 5.07 -29.12 14.94
C LEU A 212 5.56 -30.41 14.26
N ILE A 213 6.62 -30.34 13.45
CA ILE A 213 7.22 -31.51 12.80
C ILE A 213 7.79 -32.45 13.86
N GLU A 214 8.54 -31.92 14.84
CA GLU A 214 9.08 -32.69 15.97
C GLU A 214 7.96 -33.35 16.79
N HIS A 215 6.89 -32.59 17.10
CA HIS A 215 5.74 -33.14 17.81
C HIS A 215 5.06 -34.29 17.05
N ASN A 216 4.87 -34.14 15.74
CA ASN A 216 4.27 -35.19 14.90
C ASN A 216 5.16 -36.43 14.78
N GLN A 217 6.49 -36.25 14.75
CA GLN A 217 7.45 -37.36 14.78
C GLN A 217 7.36 -38.12 16.11
N ALA A 218 7.36 -37.41 17.24
CA ALA A 218 7.22 -38.02 18.56
C ALA A 218 5.88 -38.75 18.74
N LEU A 219 4.79 -38.29 18.11
CA LEU A 219 3.51 -39.02 18.09
C LEU A 219 3.56 -40.29 17.24
N GLY A 220 4.32 -40.28 16.14
CA GLY A 220 4.53 -41.44 15.28
C GLY A 220 5.34 -42.54 15.97
N ASP A 221 6.31 -42.17 16.81
CA ASP A 221 7.15 -43.11 17.57
C ASP A 221 6.39 -43.82 18.72
N LEU A 222 5.17 -43.38 19.04
CA LEU A 222 4.29 -44.00 20.04
C LEU A 222 3.35 -45.06 19.46
N GLN A 223 3.30 -45.24 18.14
CA GLN A 223 2.47 -46.24 17.43
C GLN A 223 3.29 -47.48 17.07
#